data_AF-A0AAW1L925-F1
#
_entry.id   AF-A0AAW1L925-F1
#
_cell.length_a   1.000
_cell.length_b   1.000
_cell.length_c   1.000
_cell.angle_alpha   90.00
_cell.angle_beta   90.00
_cell.angle_gamma   90.00
#
_symmetry.space_group_name_H-M   'P 1'
#
loop_
_entity.id
_entity.type
_entity.pdbx_description
1 polymer ?
#
loop_
_entity_poly.entity_id
_entity_poly.type
_entity_poly.pdbx_seq_one_letter_code
_entity_poly.pdbx_strand_id
1 'polypeptide(L)'
;MYKACDTVMEFTKQFDEDDDGLIENSGTPDQTYDSWVMTGSSAYCGGLWLVALFGMAEMSKQLGNKGKTQEYSLLFERAVKSFEHKLWNGKFYKFDCNKSNDNVIMSDQLCGHWYLRCSGFGYEIIPKSNVLSALKTVFQNNVMWFGNGYMGAVNGFTTNGEIDVNTIQSEEAWTGVTFALASTMIHEGMMQEAWRTAGGMHLTMKDKLGLSFDTPEALYERF
;
A
#
# COMPACT_ATOMS: atom_id res chain seq x y z
N MET A 1 8.96 -20.03 12.66
CA MET A 1 9.42 -18.69 12.23
C MET A 1 9.27 -17.60 13.28
N TYR A 2 8.38 -17.70 14.28
CA TYR A 2 8.12 -16.63 15.27
C TYR A 2 9.36 -15.87 15.78
N LYS A 3 10.40 -16.57 16.24
CA LYS A 3 11.62 -15.91 16.77
C LYS A 3 12.30 -14.97 15.78
N ALA A 4 12.34 -15.35 14.49
CA ALA A 4 12.91 -14.51 13.45
C ALA A 4 12.03 -13.27 13.20
N CYS A 5 10.71 -13.46 13.14
CA CYS A 5 9.76 -12.35 13.02
C CYS A 5 9.89 -11.38 14.20
N ASP A 6 9.95 -11.91 15.43
CA ASP A 6 10.14 -11.12 16.66
C ASP A 6 11.44 -10.31 16.60
N THR A 7 12.55 -10.93 16.17
CA THR A 7 13.83 -10.22 16.01
C THR A 7 13.75 -9.08 15.00
N VAL A 8 13.10 -9.30 13.85
CA VAL A 8 12.88 -8.24 12.85
C VAL A 8 12.04 -7.12 13.44
N MET A 9 10.95 -7.46 14.12
CA MET A 9 10.04 -6.46 14.70
C MET A 9 10.71 -5.64 15.80
N GLU A 10 11.51 -6.25 16.67
CA GLU A 10 12.30 -5.51 17.67
C GLU A 10 13.29 -4.54 17.03
N PHE A 11 13.95 -4.94 15.94
CA PHE A 11 14.84 -4.05 15.19
C PHE A 11 14.06 -2.92 14.52
N THR A 12 12.93 -3.23 13.87
CA THR A 12 12.13 -2.25 13.13
C THR A 12 11.50 -1.19 14.05
N LYS A 13 11.20 -1.51 15.32
CA LYS A 13 10.72 -0.51 16.30
C LYS A 13 11.66 0.67 16.50
N GLN A 14 12.97 0.53 16.24
CA GLN A 14 13.90 1.65 16.40
C GLN A 14 13.64 2.79 15.40
N PHE A 15 12.87 2.52 14.34
CA PHE A 15 12.48 3.51 13.34
C PHE A 15 11.18 4.25 13.70
N ASP A 16 10.59 3.98 14.87
CA ASP A 16 9.57 4.84 15.50
C ASP A 16 10.32 5.96 16.26
N GLU A 17 10.56 7.08 15.59
CA GLU A 17 11.39 8.18 16.09
C GLU A 17 10.61 9.11 17.04
N ASP A 18 9.27 9.11 16.97
CA ASP A 18 8.40 9.99 17.76
C ASP A 18 7.54 9.27 18.82
N ASP A 19 7.73 7.95 19.00
CA ASP A 19 7.04 7.05 19.95
C ASP A 19 5.51 7.04 19.80
N ASP A 20 5.03 7.29 18.59
CA ASP A 20 3.61 7.24 18.26
C ASP A 20 3.13 5.85 17.78
N GLY A 21 4.06 4.89 17.71
CA GLY A 21 3.82 3.52 17.31
C GLY A 21 3.93 3.25 15.81
N LEU A 22 4.17 4.25 14.97
CA LEU A 22 4.51 4.05 13.55
C LEU A 22 6.00 4.15 13.31
N ILE A 23 6.43 3.59 12.19
CA ILE A 23 7.79 3.75 11.70
C ILE A 23 7.85 4.91 10.71
N GLU A 24 8.97 5.63 10.74
CA GLU A 24 9.27 6.72 9.83
C GLU A 24 10.15 6.26 8.66
N ASN A 25 9.76 6.66 7.45
CA ASN A 25 10.68 6.70 6.33
C ASN A 25 11.63 7.90 6.49
N SER A 26 12.90 7.66 6.18
CA SER A 26 14.03 8.56 6.45
C SER A 26 14.18 9.74 5.48
N GLY A 27 13.36 9.81 4.43
CA GLY A 27 13.62 10.73 3.31
C GLY A 27 14.78 10.28 2.41
N THR A 28 15.11 8.98 2.44
CA THR A 28 16.07 8.33 1.53
C THR A 28 15.48 7.03 0.97
N PRO A 29 16.12 6.38 -0.03
CA PRO A 29 15.68 5.07 -0.52
C PRO A 29 15.72 3.97 0.57
N ASP A 30 14.60 3.74 1.24
CA ASP A 30 14.48 2.77 2.34
C ASP A 30 13.31 1.78 2.19
N GLN A 31 12.74 1.71 0.98
CA GLN A 31 11.67 0.79 0.60
C GLN A 31 11.74 0.45 -0.90
N THR A 32 10.83 -0.41 -1.39
CA THR A 32 10.92 -1.04 -2.73
C THR A 32 10.82 -0.07 -3.91
N TYR A 33 10.12 1.05 -3.75
CA TYR A 33 10.13 2.18 -4.67
C TYR A 33 11.37 3.02 -4.37
N ASP A 34 12.54 2.45 -4.66
CA ASP A 34 13.86 2.95 -4.28
C ASP A 34 14.27 4.28 -4.93
N SER A 35 13.55 4.77 -5.93
CA SER A 35 13.69 6.15 -6.43
C SER A 35 12.54 7.08 -6.00
N TRP A 36 11.47 6.54 -5.39
CA TRP A 36 10.32 7.30 -4.90
C TRP A 36 10.36 7.44 -3.38
N VAL A 37 11.11 8.46 -2.97
CA VAL A 37 11.41 8.73 -1.56
C VAL A 37 10.15 9.10 -0.77
N MET A 38 10.00 8.45 0.38
CA MET A 38 9.00 8.75 1.39
C MET A 38 9.67 9.41 2.60
N THR A 39 8.97 10.33 3.27
CA THR A 39 9.46 11.01 4.48
C THR A 39 8.44 11.00 5.61
N GLY A 40 8.88 10.61 6.80
CA GLY A 40 8.01 10.35 7.95
C GLY A 40 7.17 9.09 7.73
N SER A 41 6.07 8.94 8.46
CA SER A 41 5.20 7.78 8.27
C SER A 41 4.54 7.82 6.88
N SER A 42 4.52 6.69 6.17
CA SER A 42 3.92 6.55 4.83
C SER A 42 2.72 5.59 4.81
N ALA A 43 1.82 5.76 3.85
CA ALA A 43 0.69 4.82 3.70
C ALA A 43 1.17 3.39 3.41
N TYR A 44 2.19 3.25 2.57
CA TYR A 44 2.76 1.96 2.20
C TYR A 44 3.45 1.27 3.37
N CYS A 45 4.51 1.87 3.93
CA CYS A 45 5.30 1.24 5.00
C CYS A 45 4.52 1.17 6.32
N GLY A 46 3.78 2.24 6.64
CA GLY A 46 2.92 2.28 7.83
C GLY A 46 1.81 1.23 7.77
N GLY A 47 1.16 1.05 6.61
CA GLY A 47 0.14 0.02 6.43
C GLY A 47 0.70 -1.39 6.62
N LEU A 48 1.86 -1.69 6.03
CA LEU A 48 2.56 -2.97 6.23
C LEU A 48 2.92 -3.21 7.70
N TRP A 49 3.42 -2.17 8.37
CA TRP A 49 3.76 -2.21 9.79
C TRP A 49 2.55 -2.53 10.69
N LEU A 50 1.40 -1.90 10.45
CA LEU A 50 0.17 -2.20 11.20
C LEU A 50 -0.21 -3.68 11.12
N VAL A 51 -0.15 -4.26 9.92
CA VAL A 51 -0.53 -5.66 9.70
C VAL A 51 0.52 -6.62 10.26
N ALA A 52 1.80 -6.25 10.23
CA ALA A 52 2.86 -7.01 10.89
C ALA A 52 2.67 -7.04 12.42
N LEU A 53 2.36 -5.90 13.04
CA LEU A 53 2.05 -5.81 14.47
C LEU A 53 0.84 -6.67 14.86
N PHE A 54 -0.24 -6.58 14.07
CA PHE A 54 -1.42 -7.44 14.25
C PHE A 54 -1.07 -8.92 14.16
N GLY A 55 -0.30 -9.31 13.13
CA GLY A 55 0.17 -10.68 12.94
C GLY A 55 1.00 -11.18 14.12
N MET A 56 1.89 -10.34 14.66
CA MET A 56 2.71 -10.70 15.83
C MET A 56 1.90 -10.82 17.12
N ALA A 57 0.89 -9.97 17.32
CA ALA A 57 -0.03 -10.09 18.44
C ALA A 57 -0.79 -11.44 18.38
N GLU A 58 -1.31 -11.81 17.20
CA GLU A 58 -2.02 -13.10 17.04
C GLU A 58 -1.08 -14.31 17.14
N MET A 59 0.13 -14.24 16.58
CA MET A 59 1.11 -15.32 16.70
C MET A 59 1.58 -15.52 18.15
N SER A 60 1.88 -14.44 18.87
CA SER A 60 2.31 -14.51 20.28
C SER A 60 1.21 -15.02 21.20
N LYS A 61 -0.05 -14.65 20.93
CA LYS A 61 -1.23 -15.17 21.61
C LYS A 61 -1.40 -16.67 21.42
N GLN A 62 -1.26 -17.16 20.19
CA GLN A 62 -1.32 -18.62 19.90
C GLN A 62 -0.20 -19.40 20.58
N LEU A 63 0.97 -18.78 20.77
CA LEU A 63 2.10 -19.36 21.50
C LEU A 63 1.98 -19.25 23.02
N GLY A 64 0.93 -18.59 23.54
CA GLY A 64 0.74 -18.37 24.98
C GLY A 64 1.72 -17.36 25.59
N ASN A 65 2.45 -16.58 24.78
CA ASN A 65 3.37 -15.56 25.26
C ASN A 65 2.60 -14.27 25.60
N LYS A 66 2.04 -14.23 26.81
CA LYS A 66 1.20 -13.11 27.28
C LYS A 66 1.93 -11.77 27.28
N GLY A 67 3.23 -11.75 27.60
CA GLY A 67 4.03 -10.53 27.62
C GLY A 67 4.14 -9.90 26.23
N LYS A 68 4.57 -10.68 25.23
CA LYS A 68 4.66 -10.22 23.84
C LYS A 68 3.29 -9.92 23.22
N THR A 69 2.26 -10.68 23.60
CA THR A 69 0.89 -10.39 23.16
C THR A 69 0.47 -8.98 23.59
N GLN A 70 0.64 -8.68 24.89
CA GLN A 70 0.29 -7.36 25.42
C GLN A 70 1.12 -6.24 24.78
N GLU A 71 2.43 -6.47 24.63
CA GLU A 71 3.35 -5.51 24.02
C GLU A 71 2.94 -5.16 22.57
N TYR A 72 2.76 -6.16 21.71
CA TYR A 72 2.38 -5.92 20.32
C TYR A 72 0.96 -5.38 20.19
N SER A 73 0.01 -5.79 21.04
CA SER A 73 -1.35 -5.24 21.02
C SER A 73 -1.38 -3.75 21.39
N LEU A 74 -0.64 -3.34 22.42
CA LEU A 74 -0.59 -1.92 22.82
C LEU A 74 0.08 -1.07 21.74
N LEU A 75 1.18 -1.56 21.16
CA LEU A 75 1.86 -0.87 20.07
C LEU A 75 0.96 -0.76 18.83
N PHE A 76 0.27 -1.83 18.46
CA PHE A 76 -0.72 -1.85 17.38
C PHE A 76 -1.84 -0.82 17.59
N GLU A 77 -2.44 -0.75 18.78
CA GLU A 77 -3.50 0.21 19.07
C GLU A 77 -3.05 1.67 18.94
N ARG A 78 -1.79 1.95 19.34
CA ARG A 78 -1.19 3.28 19.20
C ARG A 78 -0.92 3.62 17.73
N ALA A 79 -0.29 2.68 17.02
CA ALA A 79 0.04 2.77 15.61
C ALA A 79 -1.20 3.02 14.73
N VAL A 80 -2.31 2.30 14.95
CA VAL A 80 -3.55 2.48 14.18
C VAL A 80 -4.10 3.89 14.35
N LYS A 81 -4.12 4.42 15.59
CA LYS A 81 -4.59 5.78 15.85
C LYS A 81 -3.70 6.81 15.17
N SER A 82 -2.39 6.62 15.22
CA SER A 82 -1.47 7.52 14.53
C SER A 82 -1.63 7.45 13.01
N PHE A 83 -1.75 6.26 12.43
CA PHE A 83 -1.87 6.07 10.98
C PHE A 83 -3.08 6.81 10.43
N GLU A 84 -4.22 6.64 11.10
CA GLU A 84 -5.45 7.33 10.74
C GLU A 84 -5.30 8.85 10.90
N HIS A 85 -4.75 9.33 12.01
CA HIS A 85 -4.57 10.76 12.27
C HIS A 85 -3.57 11.44 11.30
N LYS A 86 -2.43 10.79 11.02
CA LYS A 86 -1.35 11.33 10.20
C LYS A 86 -1.68 11.28 8.71
N LEU A 87 -2.36 10.23 8.23
CA LEU A 87 -2.43 9.92 6.79
C LEU A 87 -3.82 9.98 6.17
N TRP A 88 -4.91 9.79 6.92
CA TRP A 88 -6.25 9.89 6.34
C TRP A 88 -6.62 11.35 6.05
N ASN A 89 -6.92 11.68 4.80
CA ASN A 89 -7.30 13.04 4.40
C ASN A 89 -8.81 13.24 4.23
N GLY A 90 -9.63 12.26 4.63
CA GLY A 90 -11.08 12.26 4.41
C GLY A 90 -11.54 11.56 3.13
N LYS A 91 -10.63 11.17 2.23
CA LYS A 91 -10.96 10.49 0.97
C LYS A 91 -10.02 9.34 0.63
N PHE A 92 -8.72 9.50 0.84
CA PHE A 92 -7.69 8.49 0.63
C PHE A 92 -6.56 8.69 1.65
N TYR A 93 -5.61 7.76 1.72
CA TYR A 93 -4.43 7.89 2.57
C TYR A 93 -3.33 8.63 1.80
N LYS A 94 -2.81 9.70 2.40
CA LYS A 94 -1.69 10.47 1.84
C LYS A 94 -0.49 9.55 1.58
N PHE A 95 0.30 9.88 0.56
CA PHE A 95 1.53 9.16 0.23
C PHE A 95 2.44 9.02 1.47
N ASP A 96 2.74 10.14 2.13
CA ASP A 96 3.50 10.22 3.37
C ASP A 96 3.16 11.47 4.21
N CYS A 97 3.99 11.77 5.22
CA CYS A 97 3.85 12.94 6.06
C CYS A 97 4.43 14.23 5.45
N ASN A 98 5.09 14.16 4.30
CA ASN A 98 5.65 15.33 3.64
C ASN A 98 4.55 16.10 2.89
N LYS A 99 4.35 17.36 3.28
CA LYS A 99 3.31 18.22 2.70
C LYS A 99 3.47 18.45 1.19
N SER A 100 4.68 18.32 0.63
CA SER A 100 4.85 18.42 -0.83
C SER A 100 4.13 17.31 -1.60
N ASN A 101 3.82 16.20 -0.92
CA ASN A 101 3.21 15.01 -1.49
C ASN A 101 1.71 14.89 -1.14
N ASP A 102 1.10 15.89 -0.49
CA ASP A 102 -0.31 15.84 -0.04
C ASP A 102 -1.31 15.60 -1.19
N ASN A 103 -0.94 15.97 -2.42
CA ASN A 103 -1.74 15.78 -3.62
C ASN A 103 -1.48 14.44 -4.34
N VAL A 104 -0.54 13.61 -3.87
CA VAL A 104 -0.15 12.36 -4.52
C VAL A 104 -1.04 11.20 -4.03
N ILE A 105 -1.61 10.48 -4.98
CA ILE A 105 -2.42 9.27 -4.80
C ILE A 105 -1.57 8.09 -5.22
N MET A 106 -1.13 7.29 -4.25
CA MET A 106 -0.38 6.07 -4.50
C MET A 106 -1.32 4.90 -4.81
N SER A 107 -1.03 4.14 -5.86
CA SER A 107 -1.80 2.93 -6.22
C SER A 107 -1.75 1.85 -5.12
N ASP A 108 -0.63 1.79 -4.39
CA ASP A 108 -0.33 0.79 -3.36
C ASP A 108 -0.50 1.29 -1.92
N GLN A 109 -1.22 2.41 -1.72
CA GLN A 109 -1.44 3.01 -0.39
C GLN A 109 -2.14 2.07 0.63
N LEU A 110 -2.71 0.96 0.16
CA LEU A 110 -3.39 -0.05 0.98
C LEU A 110 -2.69 -1.42 0.96
N CYS A 111 -1.38 -1.47 0.68
CA CYS A 111 -0.60 -2.72 0.63
C CYS A 111 -0.72 -3.57 1.90
N GLY A 112 -0.71 -2.94 3.09
CA GLY A 112 -0.97 -3.64 4.35
C GLY A 112 -2.33 -4.32 4.38
N HIS A 113 -3.40 -3.59 4.02
CA HIS A 113 -4.76 -4.13 3.97
C HIS A 113 -4.87 -5.31 2.99
N TRP A 114 -4.21 -5.22 1.84
CA TRP A 114 -4.10 -6.33 0.90
C TRP A 114 -3.54 -7.60 1.56
N TYR A 115 -2.40 -7.49 2.24
CA TYR A 115 -1.78 -8.62 2.97
C TYR A 115 -2.69 -9.19 4.05
N LEU A 116 -3.41 -8.35 4.79
CA LEU A 116 -4.36 -8.78 5.81
C LEU A 116 -5.44 -9.69 5.22
N ARG A 117 -6.03 -9.26 4.10
CA ARG A 117 -7.09 -10.00 3.39
C ARG A 117 -6.56 -11.30 2.78
N CYS A 118 -5.38 -11.25 2.15
CA CYS A 118 -4.71 -12.43 1.60
C CYS A 118 -4.35 -13.46 2.68
N SER A 119 -4.06 -13.01 3.91
CA SER A 119 -3.80 -13.88 5.06
C SER A 119 -5.08 -14.49 5.66
N GLY A 120 -6.25 -14.26 5.05
CA GLY A 120 -7.53 -14.82 5.50
C GLY A 120 -8.19 -14.05 6.64
N PHE A 121 -7.65 -12.88 7.02
CA PHE A 121 -8.23 -12.07 8.08
C PHE A 121 -9.26 -11.09 7.52
N GLY A 122 -10.47 -11.16 8.05
CA GLY A 122 -11.54 -10.20 7.80
C GLY A 122 -11.60 -9.05 8.79
N TYR A 123 -10.58 -8.91 9.66
CA TYR A 123 -10.54 -7.91 10.72
C TYR A 123 -10.42 -6.50 10.15
N GLU A 124 -11.09 -5.53 10.77
CA GLU A 124 -11.07 -4.14 10.35
C GLU A 124 -9.97 -3.39 11.13
N ILE A 125 -8.76 -3.34 10.56
CA ILE A 125 -7.64 -2.55 11.13
C ILE A 125 -7.85 -1.06 10.86
N ILE A 126 -8.24 -0.73 9.64
CA ILE A 126 -8.64 0.61 9.20
C ILE A 126 -10.12 0.59 8.79
N PRO A 127 -10.86 1.71 8.94
CA PRO A 127 -12.30 1.72 8.70
C PRO A 127 -12.68 1.23 7.30
N LYS A 128 -13.69 0.35 7.19
CA LYS A 128 -14.14 -0.20 5.90
C LYS A 128 -14.53 0.89 4.90
N SER A 129 -15.14 1.97 5.38
CA SER A 129 -15.48 3.15 4.57
C SER A 129 -14.25 3.80 3.94
N ASN A 130 -13.15 3.87 4.69
CA ASN A 130 -11.91 4.49 4.23
C ASN A 130 -11.23 3.62 3.18
N VAL A 131 -11.19 2.30 3.39
CA VAL A 131 -10.70 1.32 2.41
C VAL A 131 -11.44 1.49 1.08
N LEU A 132 -12.78 1.45 1.10
CA LEU A 132 -13.59 1.57 -0.12
C LEU A 132 -13.43 2.94 -0.78
N SER A 133 -13.31 4.01 -0.01
CA SER A 133 -13.10 5.36 -0.53
C SER A 133 -11.72 5.50 -1.20
N ALA A 134 -10.67 4.98 -0.56
CA ALA A 134 -9.32 4.99 -1.10
C ALA A 134 -9.22 4.13 -2.38
N LEU A 135 -9.76 2.91 -2.39
CA LEU A 135 -9.76 2.04 -3.58
C LEU A 135 -10.53 2.66 -4.75
N LYS A 136 -11.68 3.30 -4.49
CA LYS A 136 -12.42 4.04 -5.53
C LYS A 136 -11.62 5.23 -6.04
N THR A 137 -10.89 5.91 -5.17
CA THR A 137 -10.02 7.03 -5.54
C THR A 137 -8.86 6.54 -6.42
N VAL A 138 -8.18 5.46 -6.03
CA VAL A 138 -7.11 4.84 -6.83
C VAL A 138 -7.65 4.34 -8.17
N PHE A 139 -8.78 3.63 -8.18
CA PHE A 139 -9.39 3.16 -9.43
C PHE A 139 -9.72 4.34 -10.36
N GLN A 140 -10.38 5.37 -9.83
CA GLN A 140 -10.76 6.50 -10.64
C GLN A 140 -9.55 7.22 -11.21
N ASN A 141 -8.47 7.41 -10.44
CA ASN A 141 -7.32 8.24 -10.81
C ASN A 141 -6.21 7.41 -11.48
N ASN A 142 -5.59 6.51 -10.73
CA ASN A 142 -4.43 5.73 -11.17
C ASN A 142 -4.76 4.71 -12.26
N VAL A 143 -6.01 4.25 -12.38
CA VAL A 143 -6.43 3.29 -13.43
C VAL A 143 -7.14 4.00 -14.56
N MET A 144 -8.28 4.65 -14.31
CA MET A 144 -9.11 5.13 -15.42
C MET A 144 -8.50 6.30 -16.21
N TRP A 145 -7.67 7.15 -15.57
CA TRP A 145 -6.94 8.21 -16.29
C TRP A 145 -5.60 7.75 -16.87
N PHE A 146 -5.19 6.51 -16.62
CA PHE A 146 -3.96 5.95 -17.16
C PHE A 146 -4.25 4.94 -18.28
N GLY A 147 -3.88 5.28 -19.52
CA GLY A 147 -4.17 4.45 -20.69
C GLY A 147 -5.67 4.17 -20.85
N ASN A 148 -6.54 5.09 -20.42
CA ASN A 148 -8.00 4.94 -20.32
C ASN A 148 -8.44 3.69 -19.52
N GLY A 149 -7.68 3.26 -18.51
CA GLY A 149 -7.93 2.03 -17.76
C GLY A 149 -7.58 0.74 -18.51
N TYR A 150 -6.79 0.84 -19.57
CA TYR A 150 -6.29 -0.31 -20.32
C TYR A 150 -4.81 -0.60 -20.06
N MET A 151 -4.15 0.05 -19.10
CA MET A 151 -2.70 -0.14 -18.86
C MET A 151 -2.34 -0.48 -17.41
N GLY A 152 -3.32 -0.95 -16.63
CA GLY A 152 -3.12 -1.21 -15.20
C GLY A 152 -3.29 0.05 -14.36
N ALA A 153 -2.54 0.15 -13.26
CA ALA A 153 -2.54 1.32 -12.37
C ALA A 153 -1.18 1.98 -12.37
N VAL A 154 -1.09 3.27 -12.76
CA VAL A 154 0.13 4.06 -12.55
C VAL A 154 0.38 4.26 -11.06
N ASN A 155 1.64 4.19 -10.64
CA ASN A 155 2.04 4.20 -9.25
C ASN A 155 1.63 5.50 -8.56
N GLY A 156 1.97 6.65 -9.16
CA GLY A 156 1.63 7.97 -8.66
C GLY A 156 0.70 8.73 -9.59
N PHE A 157 -0.39 9.23 -9.03
CA PHE A 157 -1.31 10.13 -9.72
C PHE A 157 -1.63 11.31 -8.81
N THR A 158 -1.78 12.51 -9.34
CA THR A 158 -2.02 13.70 -8.53
C THR A 158 -3.51 14.05 -8.49
N THR A 159 -3.97 14.68 -7.41
CA THR A 159 -5.34 15.21 -7.30
C THR A 159 -5.66 16.29 -8.34
N ASN A 160 -4.66 16.78 -9.08
CA ASN A 160 -4.82 17.75 -10.15
C ASN A 160 -5.20 17.11 -11.49
N GLY A 161 -5.25 15.77 -11.58
CA GLY A 161 -5.62 15.07 -12.81
C GLY A 161 -4.44 14.64 -13.70
N GLU A 162 -3.23 14.62 -13.15
CA GLU A 162 -1.99 14.35 -13.89
C GLU A 162 -1.17 13.24 -13.21
N ILE A 163 -0.40 12.48 -13.99
CA ILE A 163 0.57 11.50 -13.48
C ILE A 163 1.62 12.23 -12.62
N ASP A 164 2.04 11.61 -11.51
CA ASP A 164 3.15 12.12 -10.71
C ASP A 164 4.48 11.90 -11.46
N VAL A 165 5.19 12.99 -11.77
CA VAL A 165 6.45 13.01 -12.52
C VAL A 165 7.67 13.32 -11.66
N ASN A 166 7.55 13.17 -10.34
CA ASN A 166 8.69 13.39 -9.43
C ASN A 166 9.82 12.38 -9.64
N THR A 167 9.51 11.16 -10.10
CA THR A 167 10.46 10.07 -10.28
C THR A 167 9.98 9.11 -11.35
N ILE A 168 10.94 8.40 -11.93
CA ILE A 168 10.68 7.33 -12.90
C ILE A 168 9.65 6.31 -12.38
N GLN A 169 9.73 5.92 -11.10
CA GLN A 169 8.80 4.96 -10.49
C GLN A 169 7.42 5.52 -10.21
N SER A 170 7.25 6.84 -10.06
CA SER A 170 5.90 7.42 -9.89
C SER A 170 5.13 7.43 -11.20
N GLU A 171 5.85 7.53 -12.33
CA GLU A 171 5.29 7.51 -13.69
C GLU A 171 4.95 6.10 -14.21
N GLU A 172 5.46 5.07 -13.56
CA GLU A 172 5.33 3.68 -13.98
C GLU A 172 4.02 3.03 -13.50
N ALA A 173 3.48 2.11 -14.30
CA ALA A 173 2.54 1.12 -13.81
C ALA A 173 3.27 -0.20 -13.56
N TRP A 174 3.45 -0.55 -12.29
CA TRP A 174 4.04 -1.84 -11.92
C TRP A 174 3.04 -2.98 -12.09
N THR A 175 3.45 -4.03 -12.80
CA THR A 175 2.57 -5.15 -13.18
C THR A 175 2.13 -5.93 -11.93
N GLY A 176 3.05 -6.21 -11.02
CA GLY A 176 2.78 -6.89 -9.76
C GLY A 176 1.83 -6.09 -8.85
N VAL A 177 2.10 -4.79 -8.68
CA VAL A 177 1.26 -3.87 -7.88
C VAL A 177 -0.15 -3.79 -8.46
N THR A 178 -0.28 -3.71 -9.78
CA THR A 178 -1.58 -3.68 -10.44
C THR A 178 -2.41 -4.94 -10.14
N PHE A 179 -1.81 -6.13 -10.19
CA PHE A 179 -2.52 -7.36 -9.86
C PHE A 179 -2.82 -7.49 -8.37
N ALA A 180 -1.91 -7.05 -7.50
CA ALA A 180 -2.15 -6.98 -6.05
C ALA A 180 -3.37 -6.08 -5.75
N LEU A 181 -3.38 -4.86 -6.30
CA LEU A 181 -4.48 -3.90 -6.21
C LEU A 181 -5.81 -4.48 -6.71
N ALA A 182 -5.80 -5.15 -7.87
CA ALA A 182 -6.99 -5.80 -8.39
C ALA A 182 -7.50 -6.90 -7.45
N SER A 183 -6.60 -7.69 -6.83
CA SER A 183 -7.01 -8.69 -5.84
C SER A 183 -7.59 -8.06 -4.58
N THR A 184 -7.06 -6.90 -4.15
CA THR A 184 -7.63 -6.12 -3.04
C THR A 184 -9.04 -5.65 -3.38
N MET A 185 -9.27 -5.15 -4.60
CA MET A 185 -10.61 -4.80 -5.07
C MET A 185 -11.56 -6.01 -5.05
N ILE A 186 -11.10 -7.21 -5.44
CA ILE A 186 -11.89 -8.46 -5.33
C ILE A 186 -12.24 -8.76 -3.88
N HIS A 187 -11.28 -8.71 -2.96
CA HIS A 187 -11.50 -8.93 -1.53
C HIS A 187 -12.53 -7.97 -0.92
N GLU A 188 -12.67 -6.79 -1.51
CA GLU A 188 -13.58 -5.73 -1.09
C GLU A 188 -14.90 -5.69 -1.88
N GLY A 189 -15.10 -6.62 -2.82
CA GLY A 189 -16.33 -6.75 -3.61
C GLY A 189 -16.43 -5.82 -4.83
N MET A 190 -15.36 -5.11 -5.18
CA MET A 190 -15.25 -4.19 -6.31
C MET A 190 -14.89 -4.94 -7.61
N MET A 191 -15.75 -5.89 -8.01
CA MET A 191 -15.42 -6.83 -9.07
C MET A 191 -15.21 -6.17 -10.43
N GLN A 192 -16.01 -5.15 -10.78
CA GLN A 192 -15.88 -4.48 -12.08
C GLN A 192 -14.57 -3.69 -12.16
N GLU A 193 -14.24 -2.96 -11.10
CA GLU A 193 -13.01 -2.21 -10.95
C GLU A 193 -11.80 -3.15 -11.00
N ALA A 194 -11.84 -4.26 -10.27
CA ALA A 194 -10.77 -5.26 -10.27
C ALA A 194 -10.48 -5.82 -11.65
N TRP A 195 -11.51 -6.27 -12.38
CA TRP A 195 -11.35 -6.83 -13.71
C TRP A 195 -10.95 -5.79 -14.73
N ARG A 196 -11.35 -4.53 -14.55
CA ARG A 196 -10.87 -3.42 -15.38
C ARG A 196 -9.37 -3.19 -15.16
N THR A 197 -8.92 -3.12 -13.91
CA THR A 197 -7.51 -2.93 -13.54
C THR A 197 -6.62 -4.07 -14.03
N ALA A 198 -6.92 -5.32 -13.66
CA ALA A 198 -6.14 -6.49 -14.06
C ALA A 198 -6.26 -6.80 -15.56
N GLY A 199 -7.47 -6.69 -16.11
CA GLY A 199 -7.74 -6.96 -17.52
C GLY A 199 -7.07 -5.96 -18.45
N GLY A 200 -7.05 -4.67 -18.07
CA GLY A 200 -6.31 -3.65 -18.81
C GLY A 200 -4.82 -3.99 -18.93
N MET A 201 -4.17 -4.25 -17.79
CA MET A 201 -2.77 -4.67 -17.75
C MET A 201 -2.51 -5.93 -18.60
N HIS A 202 -3.31 -6.98 -18.42
CA HIS A 202 -3.19 -8.23 -19.19
C HIS A 202 -3.31 -8.00 -20.70
N LEU A 203 -4.35 -7.30 -21.15
CA LEU A 203 -4.61 -7.08 -22.58
C LEU A 203 -3.55 -6.18 -23.21
N THR A 204 -3.06 -5.15 -22.51
CA THR A 204 -1.97 -4.31 -23.04
C THR A 204 -0.67 -5.10 -23.18
N MET A 205 -0.26 -5.85 -22.16
CA MET A 205 0.95 -6.67 -22.25
C MET A 205 0.86 -7.69 -23.38
N LYS A 206 -0.28 -8.38 -23.51
CA LYS A 206 -0.47 -9.43 -24.50
C LYS A 206 -0.69 -8.88 -25.92
N ASP A 207 -1.66 -8.00 -26.11
CA ASP A 207 -2.20 -7.66 -27.42
C ASP A 207 -1.58 -6.37 -28.02
N LYS A 208 -1.01 -5.48 -27.19
CA LYS A 208 -0.37 -4.24 -27.67
C LYS A 208 1.16 -4.30 -27.66
N LEU A 209 1.75 -4.83 -26.59
CA LEU A 209 3.20 -4.79 -26.39
C LEU A 209 3.92 -6.09 -26.75
N GLY A 210 3.20 -7.19 -26.90
CA GLY A 210 3.79 -8.49 -27.27
C GLY A 210 4.65 -9.11 -26.16
N LEU A 211 4.42 -8.75 -24.89
CA LEU A 211 5.20 -9.17 -23.72
C LEU A 211 4.71 -10.50 -23.12
N SER A 212 4.07 -11.34 -23.93
CA SER A 212 3.66 -12.67 -23.47
C SER A 212 4.89 -13.52 -23.17
N PHE A 213 4.94 -14.11 -21.97
CA PHE A 213 6.09 -14.88 -21.45
C PHE A 213 7.35 -14.04 -21.15
N ASP A 214 7.23 -12.71 -21.16
CA ASP A 214 8.29 -11.77 -20.80
C ASP A 214 7.70 -10.58 -20.04
N THR A 215 6.85 -10.89 -19.04
CA THR A 215 6.15 -9.90 -18.22
C THR A 215 7.17 -9.02 -17.50
N PRO A 216 7.21 -7.69 -17.75
CA PRO A 216 8.18 -6.81 -17.11
C PRO A 216 7.73 -6.39 -15.71
N GLU A 217 8.63 -5.72 -14.99
CA GLU A 217 8.27 -5.02 -13.74
C GLU A 217 7.26 -3.89 -14.02
N ALA A 218 7.56 -3.04 -15.00
CA ALA A 218 6.89 -1.76 -15.17
C ALA A 218 6.56 -1.42 -16.63
N LEU A 219 5.51 -0.62 -16.83
CA LEU A 219 5.11 -0.04 -18.11
C LEU A 219 4.93 1.49 -18.00
N TYR A 220 5.10 2.20 -19.12
CA TYR A 220 4.80 3.63 -19.26
C TYR A 220 3.69 3.87 -20.27
N GLU A 221 2.94 4.96 -20.09
CA GLU A 221 2.04 5.48 -21.11
C GLU A 221 2.85 6.23 -22.19
N ARG A 222 3.46 5.49 -23.13
CA ARG A 222 4.18 6.06 -24.28
C ARG A 222 3.72 5.50 -25.64
N PHE A 223 2.44 5.11 -25.74
CA PHE A 223 1.90 4.44 -26.94
C PHE A 223 0.69 5.15 -27.52
#